data_AF-A0A949FR64-F1
#
_entry.id   AF-A0A949FR64-F1
#
_cell.length_a   1.000
_cell.length_b   1.000
_cell.length_c   1.000
_cell.angle_alpha   90.00
_cell.angle_beta   90.00
_cell.angle_gamma   90.00
#
_symmetry.space_group_name_H-M   'P 1'
#
loop_
_entity.id
_entity.type
_entity.pdbx_description
1 polymer ?
#
loop_
_entity_poly.entity_id
_entity_poly.type
_entity_poly.pdbx_seq_one_letter_code
_entity_poly.pdbx_strand_id
1 'polypeptide(L)'
;MNNNYHWHQYLFESHSEVTLRQWAKRLQKFRFVRAYGGHANDGDSLVVVYGYNGLWNLQRFFDLLGVQLVVHRQKPAQREPGISYTWEAYDSFPSLIPGTCWVEQPGHCLIGGRGVFAWCEVDKINLSLSSGYCVNESDVTDAEVVEQVLQLVHLPLIDPPVNSKHCICPTFYPEYF
;
A
#
# COMPACT_ATOMS: atom_id res chain seq x y z
N MET A 1 -17.44 0.62 -30.11
CA MET A 1 -16.82 1.87 -29.63
C MET A 1 -17.68 2.38 -28.47
N ASN A 2 -17.28 2.22 -27.20
CA ASN A 2 -17.80 2.97 -26.03
C ASN A 2 -17.31 2.51 -24.64
N ASN A 3 -16.27 1.67 -24.53
CA ASN A 3 -15.74 1.30 -23.20
C ASN A 3 -14.67 2.27 -22.68
N ASN A 4 -14.15 3.20 -23.51
CA ASN A 4 -13.07 4.11 -23.11
C ASN A 4 -13.54 5.36 -22.35
N TYR A 5 -14.79 5.80 -22.54
CA TYR A 5 -15.29 7.03 -21.91
C TYR A 5 -15.62 6.84 -20.43
N HIS A 6 -16.15 5.67 -20.04
CA HIS A 6 -16.63 5.43 -18.67
C HIS A 6 -15.49 5.32 -17.65
N TRP A 7 -14.39 4.63 -17.97
CA TRP A 7 -13.27 4.49 -17.01
C TRP A 7 -12.54 5.82 -16.80
N HIS A 8 -12.40 6.63 -17.84
CA HIS A 8 -11.70 7.91 -17.79
C HIS A 8 -12.51 8.93 -16.97
N GLN A 9 -13.83 9.01 -17.21
CA GLN A 9 -14.73 9.82 -16.37
C GLN A 9 -14.68 9.40 -14.90
N TYR A 10 -14.68 8.10 -14.63
CA TYR A 10 -14.61 7.57 -13.27
C TYR A 10 -13.27 7.87 -12.57
N LEU A 11 -12.16 7.85 -13.31
CA LEU A 11 -10.83 8.19 -12.78
C LEU A 11 -10.77 9.64 -12.28
N PHE A 12 -11.39 10.57 -13.02
CA PHE A 12 -11.35 12.01 -12.71
C PHE A 12 -12.60 12.52 -11.99
N GLU A 13 -13.44 11.62 -11.47
CA GLU A 13 -14.70 11.99 -10.80
C GLU A 13 -14.45 12.73 -9.47
N SER A 14 -13.49 12.25 -8.68
CA SER A 14 -13.16 12.85 -7.37
C SER A 14 -12.03 13.88 -7.46
N HIS A 15 -11.16 13.78 -8.47
CA HIS A 15 -10.01 14.66 -8.64
C HIS A 15 -9.86 15.08 -10.10
N SER A 16 -9.63 16.38 -10.33
CA SER A 16 -9.37 16.86 -11.68
C SER A 16 -8.06 16.27 -12.23
N GLU A 17 -7.96 16.15 -13.56
CA GLU A 17 -6.73 15.73 -14.23
C GLU A 17 -5.54 16.63 -13.86
N VAL A 18 -5.78 17.94 -13.74
CA VAL A 18 -4.75 18.91 -13.31
C VAL A 18 -4.23 18.58 -11.91
N THR A 19 -5.12 18.22 -10.98
CA THR A 19 -4.76 17.81 -9.61
C THR A 19 -3.93 16.54 -9.62
N LEU A 20 -4.39 15.48 -10.29
CA LEU A 20 -3.67 14.21 -10.33
C LEU A 20 -2.29 14.36 -10.99
N ARG A 21 -2.19 15.19 -12.04
CA ARG A 21 -0.90 15.51 -12.67
C ARG A 21 0.03 16.29 -11.74
N GLN A 22 -0.49 17.20 -10.93
CA GLN A 22 0.32 17.93 -9.93
C GLN A 22 0.87 16.98 -8.86
N TRP A 23 0.04 16.06 -8.36
CA TRP A 23 0.48 15.04 -7.40
C TRP A 23 1.51 14.08 -8.00
N ALA A 24 1.31 13.63 -9.25
CA ALA A 24 2.25 12.78 -9.96
C ALA A 24 3.66 13.39 -10.09
N LYS A 25 3.74 14.72 -10.27
CA LYS A 25 5.03 15.44 -10.34
C LYS A 25 5.74 15.58 -8.99
N ARG A 26 4.98 15.52 -7.90
CA ARG A 26 5.49 15.66 -6.53
C ARG A 26 5.96 14.34 -5.95
N LEU A 27 5.22 13.26 -6.24
CA LEU A 27 5.48 11.92 -5.72
C LEU A 27 6.42 11.15 -6.66
N GLN A 28 7.61 10.85 -6.19
CA GLN A 28 8.61 10.12 -6.98
C GLN A 28 8.38 8.61 -6.95
N LYS A 29 7.80 8.08 -5.87
CA LYS A 29 7.66 6.64 -5.60
C LYS A 29 6.20 6.22 -5.49
N PHE A 30 5.40 6.93 -4.70
CA PHE A 30 3.98 6.64 -4.57
C PHE A 30 3.24 6.95 -5.87
N ARG A 31 2.21 6.15 -6.15
CA ARG A 31 1.28 6.35 -7.26
C ARG A 31 -0.14 6.48 -6.71
N PHE A 32 -0.88 7.45 -7.23
CA PHE A 32 -2.32 7.53 -6.97
C PHE A 32 -3.03 6.37 -7.68
N VAL A 33 -3.87 5.67 -6.94
CA VAL A 33 -4.72 4.59 -7.42
C VAL A 33 -6.16 4.93 -7.07
N ARG A 34 -6.99 5.11 -8.10
CA ARG A 34 -8.44 5.27 -7.94
C ARG A 34 -9.03 3.97 -7.42
N ALA A 35 -9.96 4.07 -6.47
CA ALA A 35 -10.77 2.94 -6.02
C ALA A 35 -11.24 2.06 -7.20
N TYR A 36 -10.86 0.78 -7.25
CA TYR A 36 -11.33 -0.14 -8.29
C TYR A 36 -11.48 -1.56 -7.70
N GLY A 37 -12.69 -2.12 -7.74
CA GLY A 37 -12.95 -3.45 -7.14
C GLY A 37 -14.40 -3.68 -6.70
N GLY A 38 -15.14 -2.62 -6.39
CA GLY A 38 -16.57 -2.69 -6.08
C GLY A 38 -16.87 -3.28 -4.70
N HIS A 39 -15.88 -3.38 -3.81
CA HIS A 39 -16.09 -3.78 -2.43
C HIS A 39 -16.44 -2.57 -1.55
N ALA A 40 -17.27 -2.80 -0.52
CA ALA A 40 -17.50 -1.80 0.51
C ALA A 40 -16.14 -1.48 1.17
N ASN A 41 -15.71 -0.21 1.11
CA ASN A 41 -14.41 0.32 1.54
C ASN A 41 -13.30 0.43 0.48
N ASP A 42 -13.60 0.25 -0.81
CA ASP A 42 -12.69 0.70 -1.87
C ASP A 42 -12.65 2.24 -1.90
N GLY A 43 -11.55 2.81 -1.41
CA GLY A 43 -11.23 4.22 -1.51
C GLY A 43 -10.01 4.45 -2.40
N ASP A 44 -9.79 5.69 -2.78
CA ASP A 44 -8.54 6.09 -3.42
C ASP A 44 -7.37 5.87 -2.46
N SER A 45 -6.21 5.56 -3.00
CA SER A 45 -5.00 5.35 -2.20
C SER A 45 -3.76 5.85 -2.92
N LEU A 46 -2.76 6.26 -2.13
CA LEU A 46 -1.39 6.41 -2.59
C LEU A 46 -0.67 5.11 -2.30
N VAL A 47 -0.14 4.44 -3.32
CA VAL A 47 0.47 3.11 -3.19
C VAL A 47 1.91 3.11 -3.68
N VAL A 48 2.79 2.42 -2.96
CA VAL A 48 4.14 2.06 -3.41
C VAL A 48 4.40 0.60 -3.08
N VAL A 49 5.08 -0.11 -3.99
CA VAL A 49 5.39 -1.53 -3.82
C VAL A 49 6.88 -1.77 -4.02
N TYR A 50 7.47 -2.53 -3.10
CA TYR A 50 8.85 -3.00 -3.18
C TYR A 50 8.88 -4.52 -3.31
N GLY A 51 9.71 -5.03 -4.21
CA GLY A 51 10.06 -6.45 -4.22
C GLY A 51 11.09 -6.75 -3.13
N TYR A 52 10.98 -7.89 -2.47
CA TYR A 52 11.98 -8.36 -1.53
C TYR A 52 12.23 -9.87 -1.70
N ASN A 53 13.37 -10.34 -1.19
CA ASN A 53 13.69 -11.76 -1.19
C ASN A 53 14.15 -12.20 0.21
N GLY A 54 13.34 -13.02 0.86
CA GLY A 54 13.65 -13.62 2.15
C GLY A 54 13.52 -12.66 3.34
N LEU A 55 13.55 -13.26 4.54
CA LEU A 55 13.26 -12.58 5.80
C LEU A 55 14.26 -11.47 6.14
N TRP A 56 15.53 -11.61 5.78
CA TRP A 56 16.54 -10.61 6.10
C TRP A 56 16.29 -9.28 5.38
N ASN A 57 15.92 -9.32 4.10
CA ASN A 57 15.55 -8.12 3.34
C ASN A 57 14.31 -7.44 3.93
N LEU A 58 13.33 -8.25 4.32
CA LEU A 58 12.09 -7.79 4.95
C LEU A 58 12.37 -7.09 6.29
N GLN A 59 13.12 -7.72 7.19
CA GLN A 59 13.49 -7.14 8.48
C GLN A 59 14.28 -5.84 8.30
N ARG A 60 15.31 -5.86 7.45
CA ARG A 60 16.11 -4.67 7.17
C ARG A 60 15.27 -3.52 6.59
N PHE A 61 14.30 -3.83 5.73
CA PHE A 61 13.39 -2.82 5.20
C PHE A 61 12.62 -2.11 6.32
N PHE A 62 11.97 -2.86 7.21
CA PHE A 62 11.17 -2.26 8.27
C PHE A 62 12.02 -1.59 9.37
N ASP A 63 13.19 -2.15 9.70
CA ASP A 63 14.15 -1.54 10.63
C ASP A 63 14.60 -0.15 10.14
N LEU A 64 14.90 0.00 8.84
CA LEU A 64 15.27 1.28 8.24
C LEU A 64 14.15 2.33 8.32
N LEU A 65 12.89 1.88 8.36
CA LEU A 65 11.71 2.73 8.46
C LEU A 65 11.28 3.01 9.89
N GLY A 66 11.98 2.42 10.88
CA GLY A 66 11.64 2.53 12.30
C GLY A 66 10.41 1.72 12.70
N VAL A 67 10.05 0.71 11.92
CA VAL A 67 8.90 -0.18 12.18
C VAL A 67 9.42 -1.51 12.71
N GLN A 68 9.03 -1.87 13.93
CA GLN A 68 9.44 -3.13 14.54
C GLN A 68 8.50 -4.27 14.11
N LEU A 69 9.03 -5.29 13.43
CA LEU A 69 8.28 -6.51 13.14
C LEU A 69 8.14 -7.40 14.37
N VAL A 70 6.96 -7.99 14.54
CA VAL A 70 6.70 -8.99 15.58
C VAL A 70 6.99 -10.38 15.02
N VAL A 71 7.88 -11.11 15.70
CA VAL A 71 8.27 -12.48 15.33
C VAL A 71 7.92 -13.43 16.46
N HIS A 72 7.06 -14.41 16.20
CA HIS A 72 6.73 -15.42 17.20
C HIS A 72 7.79 -16.52 17.26
N ARG A 73 8.10 -16.96 18.49
CA ARG A 73 9.03 -18.08 18.73
C ARG A 73 8.40 -19.45 18.47
N GLN A 74 7.08 -19.51 18.48
CA GLN A 74 6.28 -20.72 18.28
C GLN A 74 5.11 -20.36 17.37
N LYS A 75 4.57 -21.34 16.63
CA LYS A 75 3.42 -21.14 15.75
C LYS A 75 2.26 -20.55 16.57
N PRO A 76 1.82 -19.32 16.30
CA PRO A 76 0.67 -18.77 16.99
C PRO A 76 -0.60 -19.50 16.54
N ALA A 77 -1.65 -19.43 17.36
CA ALA A 77 -2.95 -19.92 16.95
C ALA A 77 -3.42 -19.20 15.69
N GLN A 78 -4.10 -19.92 14.81
CA GLN A 78 -4.63 -19.40 13.55
C GLN A 78 -6.09 -19.83 13.42
N ARG A 79 -6.86 -19.06 12.65
CA ARG A 79 -8.25 -19.37 12.35
C ARG A 79 -8.33 -20.66 11.55
N GLU A 80 -9.25 -21.53 11.92
CA GLU A 80 -9.55 -22.76 11.19
C GLU A 80 -10.74 -22.54 10.25
N PRO A 81 -10.62 -22.87 8.96
CA PRO A 81 -11.74 -22.78 8.02
C PRO A 81 -12.95 -23.59 8.50
N GLY A 82 -14.14 -22.98 8.47
CA GLY A 82 -15.39 -23.62 8.88
C GLY A 82 -15.70 -23.53 10.38
N ILE A 83 -14.81 -22.97 11.20
CA ILE A 83 -15.06 -22.70 12.62
C ILE A 83 -15.56 -21.27 12.80
N SER A 84 -16.64 -21.11 13.57
CA SER A 84 -17.16 -19.81 13.97
C SER A 84 -16.49 -19.35 15.26
N TYR A 85 -16.07 -18.09 15.29
CA TYR A 85 -15.43 -17.45 16.44
C TYR A 85 -16.28 -16.26 16.90
N THR A 86 -16.21 -15.91 18.19
CA THR A 86 -16.67 -14.58 18.61
C THR A 86 -15.76 -13.51 18.02
N TRP A 87 -16.21 -12.27 18.01
CA TRP A 87 -15.39 -11.15 17.53
C TRP A 87 -14.07 -11.05 18.29
N GLU A 88 -14.10 -11.19 19.62
CA GLU A 88 -12.92 -11.08 20.48
C GLU A 88 -11.90 -12.20 20.20
N ALA A 89 -12.38 -13.44 20.01
CA ALA A 89 -11.52 -14.55 19.64
C ALA A 89 -10.95 -14.35 18.23
N TYR A 90 -11.78 -13.87 17.30
CA TYR A 90 -11.37 -13.61 15.92
C TYR A 90 -10.25 -12.56 15.84
N ASP A 91 -10.39 -11.46 16.56
CA ASP A 91 -9.44 -10.33 16.60
C ASP A 91 -8.09 -10.73 17.24
N SER A 92 -8.07 -11.72 18.12
CA SER A 92 -6.85 -12.21 18.77
C SER A 92 -5.89 -13.00 17.87
N PHE A 93 -6.33 -13.43 16.69
CA PHE A 93 -5.49 -14.20 15.78
C PHE A 93 -4.56 -13.28 14.97
N PRO A 94 -3.23 -13.42 15.09
CA PRO A 94 -2.31 -12.59 14.31
C PRO A 94 -2.41 -12.95 12.83
N SER A 95 -2.38 -11.93 11.99
CA SER A 95 -2.21 -12.10 10.55
C SER A 95 -0.73 -12.29 10.26
N LEU A 96 -0.34 -13.41 9.65
CA LEU A 96 1.07 -13.74 9.40
C LEU A 96 1.48 -13.39 7.97
N ILE A 97 2.74 -12.97 7.79
CA ILE A 97 3.33 -12.75 6.47
C ILE A 97 3.53 -14.12 5.80
N PRO A 98 2.96 -14.37 4.62
CA PRO A 98 3.09 -15.63 3.92
C PRO A 98 4.56 -16.02 3.68
N GLY A 99 4.89 -17.29 3.84
CA GLY A 99 6.25 -17.79 3.60
C GLY A 99 7.28 -17.41 4.66
N THR A 100 6.88 -16.76 5.76
CA THR A 100 7.76 -16.46 6.90
C THR A 100 7.56 -17.43 8.06
N CYS A 101 8.59 -17.61 8.89
CA CYS A 101 8.48 -18.34 10.15
C CYS A 101 7.75 -17.49 11.21
N TRP A 102 6.45 -17.30 11.04
CA TRP A 102 5.54 -16.67 12.00
C TRP A 102 5.88 -15.21 12.32
N VAL A 103 6.11 -14.42 11.28
CA VAL A 103 6.20 -12.96 11.40
C VAL A 103 4.80 -12.38 11.19
N GLU A 104 4.37 -11.48 12.07
CA GLU A 104 3.09 -10.78 11.92
C GLU A 104 3.16 -9.75 10.77
N GLN A 105 2.01 -9.54 10.12
CA GLN A 105 1.81 -8.43 9.21
C GLN A 105 1.99 -7.11 9.96
N PRO A 106 2.72 -6.11 9.41
CA PRO A 106 2.92 -4.85 10.10
C PRO A 106 1.60 -4.08 10.29
N GLY A 107 0.70 -4.14 9.30
CA GLY A 107 -0.60 -3.46 9.35
C GLY A 107 -0.43 -1.94 9.42
N HIS A 108 -1.23 -1.28 10.26
CA HIS A 108 -1.10 0.16 10.49
C HIS A 108 0.15 0.46 11.33
N CYS A 109 1.08 1.24 10.77
CA CYS A 109 2.31 1.64 11.42
C CYS A 109 2.64 3.11 11.16
N LEU A 110 3.72 3.60 11.78
CA LEU A 110 4.23 4.94 11.57
C LEU A 110 5.55 4.89 10.82
N ILE A 111 5.65 5.62 9.71
CA ILE A 111 6.90 5.83 8.96
C ILE A 111 7.13 7.34 8.87
N GLY A 112 8.27 7.83 9.37
CA GLY A 112 8.51 9.28 9.47
C GLY A 112 7.47 10.03 10.32
N GLY A 113 6.82 9.33 11.25
CA GLY A 113 5.72 9.87 12.06
C GLY A 113 4.39 10.02 11.32
N ARG A 114 4.23 9.43 10.13
CA ARG A 114 2.99 9.41 9.35
C ARG A 114 2.34 8.04 9.34
N GLY A 115 1.01 8.02 9.38
CA GLY A 115 0.24 6.78 9.33
C GLY A 115 0.33 6.13 7.97
N VAL A 116 0.81 4.89 7.93
CA VAL A 116 0.94 4.09 6.72
C VAL A 116 0.34 2.71 7.00
N PHE A 117 -0.39 2.15 6.04
CA PHE A 117 -0.75 0.74 6.07
C PHE A 117 0.28 -0.06 5.29
N ALA A 118 0.92 -1.03 5.95
CA ALA A 118 1.93 -1.89 5.37
C ALA A 118 1.46 -3.34 5.35
N TRP A 119 1.47 -3.95 4.17
CA TRP A 119 1.06 -5.34 3.97
C TRP A 119 2.06 -6.09 3.11
N CYS A 120 2.43 -7.28 3.55
CA CYS A 120 3.44 -8.10 2.90
C CYS A 120 2.80 -9.34 2.25
N GLU A 121 3.09 -9.52 0.97
CA GLU A 121 2.91 -10.80 0.28
C GLU A 121 4.17 -11.65 0.44
N VAL A 122 4.31 -12.75 -0.30
CA VAL A 122 5.49 -13.63 -0.18
C VAL A 122 6.80 -12.94 -0.62
N ASP A 123 6.72 -12.05 -1.60
CA ASP A 123 7.86 -11.41 -2.27
C ASP A 123 7.69 -9.90 -2.47
N LYS A 124 6.63 -9.30 -1.90
CA LYS A 124 6.31 -7.88 -2.05
C LYS A 124 5.92 -7.22 -0.73
N ILE A 125 6.34 -5.99 -0.56
CA ILE A 125 5.88 -5.09 0.49
C ILE A 125 5.06 -4.00 -0.18
N ASN A 126 3.79 -3.91 0.20
CA ASN A 126 2.88 -2.85 -0.21
C ASN A 126 2.77 -1.84 0.94
N LEU A 127 3.02 -0.57 0.64
CA LEU A 127 2.73 0.53 1.55
C LEU A 127 1.65 1.40 0.92
N SER A 128 0.63 1.74 1.71
CA SER A 128 -0.45 2.62 1.26
C SER A 128 -0.79 3.71 2.28
N LEU A 129 -1.21 4.85 1.75
CA LEU A 129 -1.75 5.98 2.51
C LEU A 129 -3.13 6.36 1.96
N SER A 130 -4.08 6.50 2.87
CA SER A 130 -5.35 7.20 2.67
C SER A 130 -5.96 7.55 4.03
N SER A 131 -6.49 8.76 4.17
CA SER A 131 -7.21 9.19 5.38
C SER A 131 -8.73 8.96 5.30
N GLY A 132 -9.22 8.41 4.19
CA GLY A 132 -10.63 8.12 3.96
C GLY A 132 -10.87 7.49 2.58
N TYR A 133 -12.07 7.70 2.02
CA TYR A 133 -12.43 7.16 0.70
C TYR A 133 -11.81 7.91 -0.48
N CYS A 134 -11.36 9.15 -0.28
CA CYS A 134 -10.69 9.95 -1.31
C CYS A 134 -9.35 10.44 -0.76
N VAL A 135 -8.28 10.30 -1.55
CA VAL A 135 -6.97 10.88 -1.26
C VAL A 135 -7.12 12.40 -1.29
N ASN A 136 -6.53 13.08 -0.33
CA ASN A 136 -6.50 14.54 -0.29
C ASN A 136 -5.06 15.07 -0.23
N GLU A 137 -4.94 16.39 -0.23
CA GLU A 137 -3.65 17.08 -0.22
C GLU A 137 -2.80 16.78 1.03
N SER A 138 -3.44 16.49 2.17
CA SER A 138 -2.72 16.06 3.38
C SER A 138 -2.10 14.68 3.18
N ASP A 139 -2.81 13.74 2.54
CA ASP A 139 -2.26 12.41 2.25
C ASP A 139 -1.04 12.49 1.33
N VAL A 140 -1.08 13.40 0.33
CA VAL A 140 0.04 13.64 -0.58
C VAL A 140 1.23 14.24 0.17
N THR A 141 0.97 15.21 1.05
CA THR A 141 2.02 15.81 1.89
C THR A 141 2.64 14.78 2.84
N ASP A 142 1.83 13.88 3.40
CA ASP A 142 2.31 12.79 4.24
C ASP A 142 3.11 11.77 3.44
N ALA A 143 2.67 11.44 2.22
CA ALA A 143 3.42 10.58 1.32
C ALA A 143 4.78 11.19 0.94
N GLU A 144 4.88 12.50 0.69
CA GLU A 144 6.15 13.19 0.45
C GLU A 144 7.12 13.01 1.63
N VAL A 145 6.64 13.10 2.87
CA VAL A 145 7.45 12.84 4.08
C VAL A 145 7.90 11.37 4.14
N VAL A 146 6.99 10.43 3.86
CA VAL A 146 7.32 8.99 3.82
C VAL A 146 8.34 8.69 2.72
N GLU A 147 8.24 9.33 1.55
CA GLU A 147 9.19 9.15 0.45
C GLU A 147 10.62 9.52 0.81
N GLN A 148 10.79 10.55 1.65
CA GLN A 148 12.10 10.97 2.17
C GLN A 148 12.74 9.86 3.00
N VAL A 149 11.97 9.21 3.91
CA VAL A 149 12.47 8.06 4.67
C VAL A 149 12.77 6.88 3.74
N LEU A 150 11.90 6.63 2.76
CA LEU A 150 12.10 5.59 1.76
C LEU A 150 13.33 5.83 0.88
N GLN A 151 14.00 6.99 0.89
CA GLN A 151 15.24 7.19 0.12
C GLN A 151 16.38 6.29 0.62
N LEU A 152 16.28 5.80 1.86
CA LEU A 152 17.25 4.89 2.47
C LEU A 152 17.08 3.43 1.98
N VAL A 153 15.95 3.12 1.32
CA VAL A 153 15.61 1.77 0.88
C VAL A 153 16.27 1.46 -0.47
N HIS A 154 16.94 0.31 -0.54
CA HIS A 154 17.63 -0.18 -1.75
C HIS A 154 16.95 -1.42 -2.37
N LEU A 155 15.71 -1.71 -1.96
CA LEU A 155 14.91 -2.77 -2.57
C LEU A 155 14.39 -2.34 -3.95
N PRO A 156 14.19 -3.29 -4.88
CA PRO A 156 13.62 -2.98 -6.20
C PRO A 156 12.21 -2.40 -6.05
N LEU A 157 12.01 -1.22 -6.60
CA LEU A 157 10.71 -0.59 -6.72
C LEU A 157 9.91 -1.27 -7.84
N ILE A 158 8.65 -1.62 -7.57
CA ILE A 158 7.72 -2.16 -8.56
C ILE A 158 6.78 -1.02 -8.98
N ASP A 159 6.92 -0.59 -10.24
CA ASP A 159 6.10 0.46 -10.86
C ASP A 159 5.55 -0.06 -12.21
N PRO A 160 4.22 -0.10 -12.42
CA PRO A 160 3.18 0.33 -11.50
C PRO A 160 3.02 -0.60 -10.29
N PRO A 161 2.68 -0.05 -9.11
CA PRO A 161 2.31 -0.86 -7.95
C PRO A 161 1.01 -1.65 -8.21
N VAL A 162 0.16 -1.13 -9.10
CA VAL A 162 -1.08 -1.75 -9.54
C VAL A 162 -1.14 -1.74 -11.07
N ASN A 163 -1.18 -2.92 -11.69
CA ASN A 163 -1.25 -3.06 -13.14
C ASN A 163 -2.67 -2.79 -13.68
N SER A 164 -3.13 -1.55 -13.56
CA SER A 164 -4.46 -1.09 -13.96
C SER A 164 -4.42 0.36 -14.43
N LYS A 165 -5.29 0.72 -15.39
CA LYS A 165 -5.46 2.12 -15.83
C LYS A 165 -5.96 3.05 -14.72
N HIS A 166 -6.46 2.51 -13.61
CA HIS A 166 -6.81 3.27 -12.42
C HIS A 166 -5.60 3.78 -11.62
N CYS A 167 -4.38 3.35 -11.98
CA CYS A 167 -3.12 3.80 -11.40
C CYS A 167 -2.50 4.92 -12.25
N ILE A 168 -2.27 6.09 -11.66
CA ILE A 168 -1.55 7.20 -12.29
C ILE A 168 -0.04 6.92 -12.18
N CYS A 169 0.55 6.39 -13.25
CA CYS A 169 1.97 6.03 -13.32
C CYS A 169 2.55 6.25 -14.74
N PRO A 170 3.88 6.22 -14.91
CA PRO A 170 4.51 6.42 -16.23
C PRO A 170 4.09 5.41 -17.31
N THR A 171 3.70 4.19 -16.92
CA THR A 171 3.25 3.16 -17.87
C THR A 171 1.91 3.50 -18.52
N PHE A 172 0.98 4.09 -17.77
CA PHE A 172 -0.38 4.37 -18.25
C PHE A 172 -0.61 5.86 -18.60
N TYR A 173 0.14 6.77 -17.98
CA TYR A 173 0.03 8.23 -18.13
C TYR A 173 1.42 8.89 -18.23
N PRO A 174 2.24 8.53 -19.24
CA PRO A 174 3.60 9.05 -19.37
C PRO A 174 3.66 10.59 -19.43
N GLU A 175 2.63 11.26 -19.94
CA GLU A 175 2.55 12.71 -20.08
C GLU A 175 2.39 13.48 -18.74
N TYR A 176 2.18 12.77 -17.64
CA TYR A 176 2.05 13.37 -16.30
C TYR A 176 3.40 13.52 -15.58
N PHE A 177 4.42 12.78 -16.01
CA PHE A 177 5.76 12.72 -15.42
C PHE A 177 6.80 13.40 -16.32
#